data_AF-A0A3M7N716-F1
#
_entry.id   AF-A0A3M7N716-F1
#
_cell.length_a   1.000
_cell.length_b   1.000
_cell.length_c   1.000
_cell.angle_alpha   90.00
_cell.angle_beta   90.00
_cell.angle_gamma   90.00
#
_symmetry.space_group_name_H-M   'P 1'
#
loop_
_entity.id
_entity.type
_entity.pdbx_description
1 polymer ?
#
loop_
_entity_poly.entity_id
_entity_poly.type
_entity_poly.pdbx_seq_one_letter_code
_entity_poly.pdbx_strand_id
1 'polypeptide(L)'
;MNRKLLLSGERADFTTLAFDLDKKELSILANYAAPFDASWIEPASSLGSIDRLVGLSEGLESGLLYSLEVNHVQNVCKITSQKPTLGAPCHFVTLHDGSALALGTYLGASVALYPISISEADGLLLIDGARTEVFPKFPYELIGHGPNEERQQQCHVHQILEDRRGLLYALDLGADRVWILHRDEMKLEICETIMYVIGELSHTVVAFDLSTVPAEAIQPVDGFAPNIIPHTVLPNHQSMMDSAEICLHPTIPNILYVSNRWERHIAEREPRLKNVPKELPPGDAVAIILLSSDGKKVESMKHVRCNVDVIRGMRLSKDGKYVVVVGQEGGGVEIYGINGEKGDVWTLVAGLNEGLEAGIKHAVWL
;
A
#
# COMPACT_ATOMS: atom_id res chain seq x y z
N MET A 1 -10.46 22.49 10.63
CA MET A 1 -11.33 21.37 10.21
C MET A 1 -10.64 20.09 10.65
N ASN A 2 -11.32 19.27 11.44
CA ASN A 2 -10.74 18.01 11.91
C ASN A 2 -10.83 16.97 10.79
N ARG A 3 -9.73 16.24 10.56
CA ARG A 3 -9.70 15.09 9.66
C ARG A 3 -9.82 13.82 10.46
N LYS A 4 -10.24 12.73 9.82
CA LYS A 4 -10.29 11.42 10.44
C LYS A 4 -9.41 10.44 9.71
N LEU A 5 -8.92 9.46 10.45
CA LEU A 5 -8.19 8.32 9.93
C LEU A 5 -8.85 7.04 10.44
N LEU A 6 -8.72 5.96 9.68
CA LEU A 6 -8.94 4.60 10.14
C LEU A 6 -7.63 3.81 10.01
N LEU A 7 -7.26 3.13 11.09
CA LEU A 7 -6.11 2.24 11.17
C LEU A 7 -6.59 0.79 11.13
N SER A 8 -5.86 -0.07 10.42
CA SER A 8 -6.13 -1.51 10.36
C SER A 8 -4.83 -2.32 10.25
N GLY A 9 -4.94 -3.65 10.39
CA GLY A 9 -3.82 -4.57 10.21
C GLY A 9 -4.00 -5.86 11.02
N GLU A 10 -2.89 -6.43 11.47
CA GLU A 10 -2.81 -7.65 12.27
C GLU A 10 -3.11 -7.37 13.74
N ARG A 11 -4.35 -6.97 13.99
CA ARG A 11 -4.84 -6.59 15.30
C ARG A 11 -6.35 -6.81 15.39
N ALA A 12 -6.86 -6.84 16.62
CA ALA A 12 -8.27 -7.14 16.88
C ALA A 12 -9.23 -6.02 16.46
N ASP A 13 -8.72 -4.79 16.31
CA ASP A 13 -9.56 -3.61 16.15
C ASP A 13 -9.19 -2.76 14.93
N PHE A 14 -10.22 -2.22 14.26
CA PHE A 14 -10.13 -0.96 13.55
C PHE A 14 -10.09 0.17 14.56
N THR A 15 -9.09 1.05 14.46
CA THR A 15 -9.02 2.26 15.29
C THR A 15 -9.30 3.49 14.45
N THR A 16 -10.29 4.29 14.83
CA THR A 16 -10.51 5.60 14.23
C THR A 16 -9.82 6.69 15.04
N LEU A 17 -9.12 7.59 14.35
CA LEU A 17 -8.46 8.74 14.95
C LEU A 17 -9.09 10.06 14.47
N ALA A 18 -9.07 11.06 15.33
CA ALA A 18 -9.23 12.46 14.93
C ALA A 18 -7.86 13.12 14.82
N PHE A 19 -7.68 13.87 13.75
CA PHE A 19 -6.58 14.80 13.57
C PHE A 19 -7.11 16.23 13.70
N ASP A 20 -6.80 16.88 14.81
CA ASP A 20 -7.10 18.29 15.07
C ASP A 20 -6.00 19.15 14.44
N LEU A 21 -6.33 19.83 13.34
CA LEU A 21 -5.37 20.66 12.60
C LEU A 21 -4.90 21.89 13.38
N ASP A 22 -5.77 22.42 14.25
CA ASP A 22 -5.49 23.66 14.97
C ASP A 22 -4.55 23.39 16.15
N LYS A 23 -4.75 22.25 16.82
CA LYS A 23 -3.88 21.78 17.91
C LYS A 23 -2.66 21.00 17.42
N LYS A 24 -2.73 20.48 16.19
CA LYS A 24 -1.75 19.54 15.62
C LYS A 24 -1.61 18.28 16.48
N GLU A 25 -2.75 17.72 16.86
CA GLU A 25 -2.84 16.56 17.77
C GLU A 25 -3.65 15.43 17.15
N LEU A 26 -3.29 14.21 17.52
CA LEU A 26 -4.02 12.99 17.21
C LEU A 26 -4.69 12.45 18.48
N SER A 27 -5.93 11.99 18.36
CA SER A 27 -6.65 11.34 19.46
C SER A 27 -7.47 10.16 18.96
N ILE A 28 -7.51 9.07 19.74
CA ILE A 28 -8.38 7.93 19.47
C ILE A 28 -9.84 8.36 19.64
N LEU A 29 -10.66 8.10 18.62
CA LEU A 29 -12.10 8.32 18.67
C LEU A 29 -12.83 7.06 19.15
N ALA A 30 -12.55 5.93 18.50
CA ALA A 30 -13.19 4.66 18.80
C ALA A 30 -12.35 3.49 18.27
N ASN A 31 -12.49 2.35 18.94
CA ASN A 31 -12.04 1.04 18.46
C ASN A 31 -13.27 0.20 18.11
N TYR A 32 -13.17 -0.53 17.01
CA TYR A 32 -14.21 -1.42 16.53
C TYR A 32 -13.60 -2.78 16.23
N ALA A 33 -14.28 -3.87 16.58
CA ALA A 33 -13.81 -5.20 16.20
C ALA A 33 -13.56 -5.29 14.69
N ALA A 34 -12.37 -5.74 14.32
CA ALA A 34 -11.96 -5.98 12.94
C ALA A 34 -11.98 -7.48 12.61
N PRO A 35 -12.17 -7.84 11.33
CA PRO A 35 -11.79 -9.14 10.83
C PRO A 35 -10.32 -9.45 11.13
N PHE A 36 -9.98 -10.73 11.22
CA PHE A 36 -8.61 -11.19 11.43
C PHE A 36 -7.67 -10.62 10.36
N ASP A 37 -6.57 -10.00 10.79
CA ASP A 37 -5.55 -9.41 9.91
C ASP A 37 -6.14 -8.57 8.77
N ALA A 38 -6.84 -7.49 9.15
CA ALA A 38 -7.47 -6.55 8.23
C ALA A 38 -6.41 -5.66 7.53
N SER A 39 -5.59 -6.25 6.68
CA SER A 39 -4.32 -5.67 6.21
C SER A 39 -4.46 -4.57 5.14
N TRP A 40 -5.61 -4.46 4.48
CA TRP A 40 -5.88 -3.41 3.50
C TRP A 40 -7.34 -2.95 3.58
N ILE A 41 -7.57 -1.64 3.47
CA ILE A 41 -8.91 -1.05 3.47
C ILE A 41 -8.91 0.21 2.61
N GLU A 42 -10.01 0.49 1.90
CA GLU A 42 -10.17 1.68 1.09
C GLU A 42 -11.54 2.33 1.35
N PRO A 43 -11.62 3.66 1.46
CA PRO A 43 -12.88 4.39 1.45
C PRO A 43 -13.59 4.19 0.10
N ALA A 44 -14.87 3.86 0.13
CA ALA A 44 -15.71 3.75 -1.06
C ALA A 44 -16.61 4.98 -1.24
N SER A 45 -17.25 5.45 -0.16
CA SER A 45 -18.08 6.65 -0.16
C SER A 45 -18.35 7.14 1.26
N SER A 46 -18.78 8.38 1.40
CA SER A 46 -19.19 8.96 2.69
C SER A 46 -20.53 9.67 2.54
N LEU A 47 -21.45 9.42 3.48
CA LEU A 47 -22.76 10.07 3.53
C LEU A 47 -23.04 10.57 4.96
N GLY A 48 -22.90 11.89 5.15
CA GLY A 48 -23.09 12.52 6.45
C GLY A 48 -22.08 12.03 7.48
N SER A 49 -22.54 11.28 8.48
CA SER A 49 -21.70 10.71 9.55
C SER A 49 -21.34 9.24 9.33
N ILE A 50 -21.57 8.71 8.14
CA ILE A 50 -21.32 7.31 7.79
C ILE A 50 -20.24 7.27 6.71
N ASP A 51 -19.14 6.60 7.02
CA ASP A 51 -18.13 6.23 6.02
C ASP A 51 -18.35 4.78 5.61
N ARG A 52 -18.37 4.53 4.30
CA ARG A 52 -18.48 3.21 3.71
C ARG A 52 -17.14 2.82 3.12
N LEU A 53 -16.65 1.65 3.48
CA LEU A 53 -15.34 1.16 3.09
C LEU A 53 -15.43 -0.25 2.51
N VAL A 54 -14.36 -0.65 1.85
CA VAL A 54 -14.09 -2.04 1.44
C VAL A 54 -12.77 -2.46 2.05
N GLY A 55 -12.68 -3.66 2.59
CA GLY A 55 -11.49 -4.17 3.25
C GLY A 55 -11.16 -5.60 2.87
N LEU A 56 -9.90 -5.95 3.12
CA LEU A 56 -9.35 -7.28 3.01
C LEU A 56 -8.98 -7.80 4.39
N SER A 57 -9.10 -9.11 4.55
CA SER A 57 -8.56 -9.86 5.66
C SER A 57 -7.74 -11.00 5.08
N GLU A 58 -6.49 -11.11 5.50
CA GLU A 58 -5.54 -12.06 4.90
C GLU A 58 -5.99 -13.50 5.14
N GLY A 59 -6.30 -13.83 6.40
CA GLY A 59 -6.58 -15.21 6.80
C GLY A 59 -5.35 -16.12 6.67
N LEU A 60 -5.40 -17.29 7.31
CA LEU A 60 -4.28 -18.25 7.29
C LEU A 60 -4.37 -19.22 6.10
N GLU A 61 -5.58 -19.67 5.78
CA GLU A 61 -5.85 -20.61 4.66
C GLU A 61 -6.71 -19.96 3.57
N SER A 62 -7.67 -19.13 3.97
CA SER A 62 -8.53 -18.34 3.10
C SER A 62 -8.74 -16.96 3.69
N GLY A 63 -8.65 -15.93 2.85
CA GLY A 63 -8.98 -14.57 3.25
C GLY A 63 -10.43 -14.19 3.01
N LEU A 64 -10.71 -12.92 3.28
CA LEU A 64 -12.02 -12.31 3.15
C LEU A 64 -11.92 -10.97 2.42
N LEU A 65 -12.79 -10.76 1.44
CA LEU A 65 -13.13 -9.45 0.91
C LEU A 65 -14.45 -9.03 1.54
N TYR A 66 -14.53 -7.83 2.11
CA TYR A 66 -15.74 -7.35 2.79
C TYR A 66 -16.00 -5.87 2.54
N SER A 67 -17.27 -5.47 2.57
CA SER A 67 -17.66 -4.06 2.72
C SER A 67 -18.16 -3.78 4.13
N LEU A 68 -17.96 -2.56 4.60
CA LEU A 68 -18.37 -2.13 5.95
C LEU A 68 -18.83 -0.67 5.98
N GLU A 69 -19.60 -0.35 7.01
CA GLU A 69 -20.00 1.01 7.35
C GLU A 69 -19.51 1.36 8.76
N VAL A 70 -18.94 2.56 8.90
CA VAL A 70 -18.58 3.17 10.18
C VAL A 70 -19.49 4.37 10.43
N ASN A 71 -20.40 4.24 11.41
CA ASN A 71 -21.26 5.31 11.86
C ASN A 71 -20.64 6.03 13.06
N HIS A 72 -20.17 7.26 12.83
CA HIS A 72 -19.46 8.07 13.82
C HIS A 72 -20.32 8.69 14.91
N VAL A 73 -21.65 8.75 14.71
CA VAL A 73 -22.58 9.26 15.74
C VAL A 73 -22.98 8.13 16.68
N GLN A 74 -23.18 6.94 16.13
CA GLN A 74 -23.60 5.76 16.90
C GLN A 74 -22.40 4.98 17.47
N ASN A 75 -21.17 5.28 17.03
CA ASN A 75 -19.99 4.47 17.29
C ASN A 75 -20.23 3.00 16.97
N VAL A 76 -20.73 2.74 15.75
CA VAL A 76 -20.98 1.39 15.26
C VAL A 76 -20.19 1.17 13.98
N CYS A 77 -19.49 0.04 13.92
CA CYS A 77 -18.89 -0.49 12.71
C CYS A 77 -19.60 -1.79 12.35
N LYS A 78 -20.07 -1.91 11.10
CA LYS A 78 -20.84 -3.07 10.65
C LYS A 78 -20.34 -3.54 9.29
N ILE A 79 -20.00 -4.82 9.19
CA ILE A 79 -19.79 -5.48 7.89
C ILE A 79 -21.15 -5.61 7.18
N THR A 80 -21.23 -5.08 5.96
CA THR A 80 -22.45 -5.03 5.14
C THR A 80 -22.51 -6.15 4.11
N SER A 81 -21.37 -6.61 3.60
CA SER A 81 -21.28 -7.78 2.73
C SER A 81 -19.88 -8.40 2.82
N GLN A 82 -19.75 -9.70 2.51
CA GLN A 82 -18.45 -10.37 2.52
C GLN A 82 -18.40 -11.57 1.58
N LYS A 83 -17.21 -11.88 1.05
CA LYS A 83 -16.92 -13.02 0.18
C LYS A 83 -15.56 -13.63 0.50
N PRO A 84 -15.42 -14.97 0.47
CA PRO A 84 -14.12 -15.61 0.64
C PRO A 84 -13.22 -15.33 -0.56
N THR A 85 -11.91 -15.26 -0.32
CA THR A 85 -10.90 -15.15 -1.37
C THR A 85 -10.19 -16.48 -1.59
N LEU A 86 -9.41 -16.58 -2.67
CA LEU A 86 -8.48 -17.69 -2.84
C LEU A 86 -7.17 -17.34 -2.11
N GLY A 87 -6.84 -18.07 -1.05
CA GLY A 87 -5.71 -17.73 -0.19
C GLY A 87 -5.81 -16.33 0.41
N ALA A 88 -4.66 -15.79 0.83
CA ALA A 88 -4.56 -14.46 1.42
C ALA A 88 -4.56 -13.36 0.33
N PRO A 89 -5.52 -12.42 0.37
CA PRO A 89 -5.53 -11.24 -0.49
C PRO A 89 -4.60 -10.14 0.05
N CYS A 90 -4.09 -9.28 -0.82
CA CYS A 90 -3.19 -8.19 -0.38
C CYS A 90 -3.60 -6.80 -0.86
N HIS A 91 -4.26 -6.67 -2.00
CA HIS A 91 -4.63 -5.36 -2.55
C HIS A 91 -5.79 -5.50 -3.52
N PHE A 92 -6.66 -4.49 -3.56
CA PHE A 92 -7.73 -4.40 -4.54
C PHE A 92 -7.88 -2.98 -5.11
N VAL A 93 -8.56 -2.88 -6.24
CA VAL A 93 -9.12 -1.63 -6.76
C VAL A 93 -10.58 -1.83 -7.13
N THR A 94 -11.39 -0.79 -6.96
CA THR A 94 -12.72 -0.72 -7.57
C THR A 94 -12.55 -0.37 -9.03
N LEU A 95 -13.11 -1.18 -9.93
CA LEU A 95 -13.02 -0.89 -11.36
C LEU A 95 -13.72 0.44 -11.68
N HIS A 96 -13.16 1.21 -12.63
CA HIS A 96 -13.68 2.53 -13.01
C HIS A 96 -15.15 2.50 -13.48
N ASP A 97 -15.59 1.39 -14.07
CA ASP A 97 -16.96 1.22 -14.51
C ASP A 97 -17.93 0.75 -13.41
N GLY A 98 -17.43 0.52 -12.19
CA GLY A 98 -18.21 0.11 -11.03
C GLY A 98 -18.75 -1.31 -11.11
N SER A 99 -18.26 -2.14 -12.03
CA SER A 99 -18.77 -3.50 -12.25
C SER A 99 -18.24 -4.53 -11.26
N ALA A 100 -16.99 -4.36 -10.80
CA ALA A 100 -16.33 -5.31 -9.92
C ALA A 100 -15.24 -4.64 -9.07
N LEU A 101 -14.80 -5.36 -8.03
CA LEU A 101 -13.51 -5.16 -7.38
C LEU A 101 -12.48 -6.10 -8.02
N ALA A 102 -11.38 -5.56 -8.51
CA ALA A 102 -10.24 -6.34 -8.99
C ALA A 102 -9.26 -6.55 -7.84
N LEU A 103 -8.87 -7.79 -7.60
CA LEU A 103 -8.14 -8.25 -6.42
C LEU A 103 -6.89 -9.03 -6.81
N GLY A 104 -5.75 -8.74 -6.16
CA GLY A 104 -4.57 -9.59 -6.17
C GLY A 104 -4.53 -10.49 -4.93
N THR A 105 -4.25 -11.78 -5.13
CA THR A 105 -4.08 -12.74 -4.03
C THR A 105 -2.63 -13.22 -3.93
N TYR A 106 -2.03 -13.03 -2.76
CA TYR A 106 -0.63 -13.36 -2.50
C TYR A 106 -0.43 -14.86 -2.31
N LEU A 107 -1.18 -15.50 -1.41
CA LEU A 107 -1.09 -16.96 -1.24
C LEU A 107 -1.94 -17.72 -2.27
N GLY A 108 -2.95 -17.07 -2.87
CA GLY A 108 -3.78 -17.67 -3.92
C GLY A 108 -3.17 -17.66 -5.31
N ALA A 109 -2.09 -16.90 -5.52
CA ALA A 109 -1.40 -16.78 -6.81
C ALA A 109 -2.34 -16.36 -7.96
N SER A 110 -3.33 -15.52 -7.66
CA SER A 110 -4.41 -15.20 -8.61
C SER A 110 -4.71 -13.69 -8.72
N VAL A 111 -5.31 -13.34 -9.84
CA VAL A 111 -6.07 -12.08 -10.01
C VAL A 111 -7.55 -12.45 -10.11
N ALA A 112 -8.39 -11.81 -9.32
CA ALA A 112 -9.82 -12.10 -9.27
C ALA A 112 -10.68 -10.85 -9.43
N LEU A 113 -11.83 -10.99 -10.09
CA LEU A 113 -12.86 -9.98 -10.22
C LEU A 113 -14.08 -10.39 -9.41
N TYR A 114 -14.41 -9.61 -8.38
CA TYR A 114 -15.61 -9.79 -7.55
C TYR A 114 -16.68 -8.83 -8.02
N PRO A 115 -17.78 -9.31 -8.60
CA PRO A 115 -18.86 -8.44 -9.03
C PRO A 115 -19.44 -7.64 -7.85
N ILE A 116 -19.81 -6.39 -8.12
CA ILE A 116 -20.38 -5.49 -7.12
C ILE A 116 -21.64 -4.80 -7.63
N SER A 117 -22.41 -4.25 -6.69
CA SER A 117 -23.42 -3.24 -6.96
C SER A 117 -23.12 -2.01 -6.11
N ILE A 118 -23.41 -0.82 -6.66
CA ILE A 118 -23.26 0.45 -5.95
C ILE A 118 -24.58 1.19 -6.03
N SER A 119 -25.18 1.49 -4.88
CA SER A 119 -26.39 2.33 -4.78
C SER A 119 -26.17 3.46 -3.77
N GLU A 120 -26.90 4.57 -3.89
CA GLU A 120 -26.84 5.63 -2.87
C GLU A 120 -27.33 5.13 -1.50
N ALA A 121 -28.37 4.28 -1.51
CA ALA A 121 -29.00 3.76 -0.30
C ALA A 121 -28.07 2.80 0.47
N ASP A 122 -27.43 1.86 -0.23
CA ASP A 122 -26.71 0.74 0.38
C ASP A 122 -25.18 0.85 0.24
N GLY A 123 -24.70 1.76 -0.61
CA GLY A 123 -23.30 1.86 -0.96
C GLY A 123 -22.83 0.68 -1.81
N LEU A 124 -21.55 0.34 -1.68
CA LEU A 124 -20.93 -0.78 -2.38
C LEU A 124 -21.24 -2.10 -1.66
N LEU A 125 -21.85 -3.03 -2.38
CA LEU A 125 -22.12 -4.39 -1.93
C LEU A 125 -21.49 -5.41 -2.87
N LEU A 126 -20.94 -6.48 -2.28
CA LEU A 126 -20.52 -7.67 -3.00
C LEU A 126 -21.77 -8.47 -3.40
N ILE A 127 -21.93 -8.77 -4.68
CA ILE A 127 -23.11 -9.51 -5.16
C ILE A 127 -22.87 -11.02 -5.18
N ASP A 128 -23.97 -11.78 -5.04
CA ASP A 128 -23.97 -13.22 -5.22
C ASP A 128 -23.86 -13.56 -6.71
N GLY A 129 -22.62 -13.68 -7.18
CA GLY A 129 -22.29 -14.07 -8.55
C GLY A 129 -21.00 -14.88 -8.59
N ALA A 130 -20.77 -15.58 -9.71
CA ALA A 130 -19.48 -16.22 -9.95
C ALA A 130 -18.40 -15.14 -10.11
N ARG A 131 -17.33 -15.23 -9.32
CA ARG A 131 -16.13 -14.42 -9.55
C ARG A 131 -15.38 -14.94 -10.77
N THR A 132 -14.70 -14.05 -11.48
CA THR A 132 -13.71 -14.44 -12.49
C THR A 132 -12.36 -14.53 -11.80
N GLU A 133 -11.56 -15.55 -12.10
CA GLU A 133 -10.26 -15.75 -11.48
C GLU A 133 -9.26 -16.29 -12.51
N VAL A 134 -8.07 -15.68 -12.55
CA VAL A 134 -6.99 -16.05 -13.46
C VAL A 134 -5.69 -16.25 -12.69
N PHE A 135 -4.85 -17.14 -13.19
CA PHE A 135 -3.61 -17.55 -12.56
C PHE A 135 -2.44 -17.19 -13.47
N PRO A 136 -1.64 -16.17 -13.13
CA PRO A 136 -0.44 -15.86 -13.87
C PRO A 136 0.53 -17.04 -13.89
N LYS A 137 1.24 -17.23 -15.00
CA LYS A 137 2.21 -18.32 -15.14
C LYS A 137 3.46 -18.00 -14.34
N PHE A 138 3.83 -18.87 -13.39
CA PHE A 138 5.07 -18.73 -12.65
C PHE A 138 6.30 -18.98 -13.56
N PRO A 139 7.24 -18.01 -13.70
CA PRO A 139 8.31 -18.11 -14.70
C PRO A 139 9.49 -18.98 -14.27
N TYR A 140 9.66 -19.24 -12.96
CA TYR A 140 10.78 -20.01 -12.43
C TYR A 140 10.38 -21.49 -12.33
N GLU A 141 10.51 -22.29 -13.39
CA GLU A 141 10.03 -23.69 -13.44
C GLU A 141 11.13 -24.76 -13.19
N LEU A 142 12.37 -24.40 -12.82
CA LEU A 142 13.49 -25.33 -12.52
C LEU A 142 14.14 -25.11 -11.14
N ILE A 143 14.78 -26.15 -10.60
CA ILE A 143 15.07 -26.40 -9.17
C ILE A 143 15.79 -25.23 -8.44
N GLY A 144 15.19 -24.78 -7.32
CA GLY A 144 15.66 -23.73 -6.38
C GLY A 144 14.88 -22.40 -6.45
N HIS A 145 13.56 -22.44 -6.69
CA HIS A 145 12.83 -21.41 -7.45
C HIS A 145 12.85 -19.95 -6.92
N GLY A 146 13.01 -19.01 -7.88
CA GLY A 146 13.15 -17.56 -7.71
C GLY A 146 14.53 -17.12 -7.18
N PRO A 147 15.04 -15.90 -7.50
CA PRO A 147 16.28 -15.40 -6.90
C PRO A 147 16.31 -15.43 -5.37
N ASN A 148 15.13 -15.36 -4.72
CA ASN A 148 14.94 -15.58 -3.31
C ASN A 148 14.13 -16.87 -3.05
N GLU A 149 14.83 -17.96 -2.73
CA GLU A 149 14.25 -19.31 -2.57
C GLU A 149 13.16 -19.41 -1.49
N GLU A 150 13.17 -18.53 -0.49
CA GLU A 150 12.17 -18.50 0.59
C GLU A 150 10.90 -17.74 0.19
N ARG A 151 11.06 -16.66 -0.59
CA ARG A 151 9.96 -15.72 -0.89
C ARG A 151 9.34 -15.91 -2.27
N GLN A 152 10.01 -16.62 -3.19
CA GLN A 152 9.65 -16.67 -4.60
C GLN A 152 9.48 -18.12 -5.09
N GLN A 153 8.67 -18.90 -4.38
CA GLN A 153 8.39 -20.30 -4.72
C GLN A 153 7.20 -20.46 -5.68
N GLN A 154 6.37 -19.43 -5.81
CA GLN A 154 5.22 -19.34 -6.71
C GLN A 154 4.91 -17.87 -7.04
N CYS A 155 3.90 -17.62 -7.86
CA CYS A 155 3.37 -16.27 -8.05
C CYS A 155 2.79 -15.73 -6.74
N HIS A 156 3.04 -14.45 -6.47
CA HIS A 156 2.53 -13.72 -5.32
C HIS A 156 2.05 -12.34 -5.78
N VAL A 157 0.82 -12.29 -6.34
CA VAL A 157 0.24 -11.03 -6.80
C VAL A 157 -0.06 -10.15 -5.59
N HIS A 158 0.73 -9.08 -5.45
CA HIS A 158 0.75 -8.25 -4.24
C HIS A 158 0.03 -6.92 -4.44
N GLN A 159 -0.05 -6.42 -5.68
CA GLN A 159 -0.78 -5.20 -6.00
C GLN A 159 -1.48 -5.34 -7.36
N ILE A 160 -2.64 -4.71 -7.46
CA ILE A 160 -3.38 -4.59 -8.72
C ILE A 160 -3.76 -3.14 -8.94
N LEU A 161 -3.53 -2.64 -10.15
CA LEU A 161 -3.86 -1.27 -10.55
C LEU A 161 -4.69 -1.32 -11.82
N GLU A 162 -5.57 -0.34 -12.01
CA GLU A 162 -6.29 -0.13 -13.26
C GLU A 162 -5.85 1.18 -13.88
N ASP A 163 -5.47 1.19 -15.15
CA ASP A 163 -5.31 2.44 -15.88
C ASP A 163 -6.64 2.95 -16.44
N ARG A 164 -6.63 4.17 -16.97
CA ARG A 164 -7.85 4.77 -17.54
C ARG A 164 -8.35 4.11 -18.83
N ARG A 165 -7.58 3.20 -19.44
CA ARG A 165 -8.02 2.37 -20.56
C ARG A 165 -8.70 1.09 -20.09
N GLY A 166 -8.76 0.84 -18.78
CA GLY A 166 -9.28 -0.38 -18.19
C GLY A 166 -8.33 -1.56 -18.27
N LEU A 167 -7.04 -1.31 -18.54
CA LEU A 167 -6.02 -2.35 -18.41
C LEU A 167 -5.67 -2.53 -16.95
N LEU A 168 -5.60 -3.79 -16.52
CA LEU A 168 -5.17 -4.14 -15.19
C LEU A 168 -3.68 -4.48 -15.19
N TYR A 169 -2.96 -3.95 -14.22
CA TYR A 169 -1.55 -4.26 -13.97
C TYR A 169 -1.49 -5.02 -12.65
N ALA A 170 -1.15 -6.31 -12.71
CA ALA A 170 -0.97 -7.14 -11.54
C ALA A 170 0.53 -7.30 -11.24
N LEU A 171 0.97 -6.68 -10.16
CA LEU A 171 2.35 -6.71 -9.70
C LEU A 171 2.57 -7.99 -8.90
N ASP A 172 3.47 -8.83 -9.37
CA ASP A 172 3.73 -10.16 -8.84
C ASP A 172 5.14 -10.22 -8.23
N LEU A 173 5.17 -10.20 -6.90
CA LEU A 173 6.40 -10.25 -6.10
C LEU A 173 7.13 -11.58 -6.31
N GLY A 174 6.38 -12.67 -6.42
CA GLY A 174 6.92 -14.02 -6.55
C GLY A 174 7.59 -14.23 -7.91
N ALA A 175 7.02 -13.64 -8.96
CA ALA A 175 7.49 -13.84 -10.34
C ALA A 175 8.51 -12.78 -10.82
N ASP A 176 8.71 -11.67 -10.09
CA ASP A 176 9.39 -10.46 -10.59
C ASP A 176 8.78 -9.98 -11.92
N ARG A 177 7.45 -9.91 -11.99
CA ARG A 177 6.71 -9.51 -13.20
C ARG A 177 5.60 -8.53 -12.86
N VAL A 178 5.27 -7.68 -13.84
CA VAL A 178 3.98 -6.98 -13.89
C VAL A 178 3.19 -7.57 -15.04
N TRP A 179 2.06 -8.19 -14.73
CA TRP A 179 1.16 -8.78 -15.71
C TRP A 179 0.18 -7.72 -16.21
N ILE A 180 0.01 -7.61 -17.52
CA ILE A 180 -1.00 -6.74 -18.13
C ILE A 180 -2.18 -7.61 -18.51
N LEU A 181 -3.35 -7.33 -17.92
CA LEU A 181 -4.58 -8.06 -18.18
C LEU A 181 -5.56 -7.16 -18.92
N HIS A 182 -6.16 -7.71 -19.97
CA HIS A 182 -7.18 -7.05 -20.78
C HIS A 182 -8.57 -7.52 -20.38
N ARG A 183 -9.52 -6.59 -20.38
CA ARG A 183 -10.95 -6.86 -20.24
C ARG A 183 -11.68 -6.40 -21.50
N ASP A 184 -12.66 -7.17 -21.95
CA ASP A 184 -13.51 -6.77 -23.08
C ASP A 184 -14.52 -5.68 -22.64
N GLU A 185 -14.63 -4.61 -23.44
CA GLU A 185 -15.44 -3.36 -23.31
C GLU A 185 -14.87 -2.19 -22.47
N MET A 186 -14.46 -1.07 -23.14
CA MET A 186 -13.97 0.18 -22.51
C MET A 186 -14.14 1.46 -23.39
N LYS A 187 -14.55 2.59 -22.77
CA LYS A 187 -14.34 3.97 -23.26
C LYS A 187 -12.97 4.48 -22.78
N LEU A 188 -12.35 5.39 -23.53
CA LEU A 188 -10.92 5.75 -23.42
C LEU A 188 -10.68 7.22 -23.03
N GLU A 189 -9.77 7.46 -22.08
CA GLU A 189 -8.98 8.70 -21.93
C GLU A 189 -7.67 8.39 -21.17
N ILE A 190 -6.57 9.13 -21.37
CA ILE A 190 -5.23 8.82 -20.79
C ILE A 190 -4.90 9.78 -19.64
N CYS A 191 -4.16 9.35 -18.61
CA CYS A 191 -3.48 10.30 -17.70
C CYS A 191 -2.14 9.91 -17.10
N GLU A 192 -1.76 8.63 -17.11
CA GLU A 192 -0.47 8.23 -16.54
C GLU A 192 0.38 7.56 -17.61
N THR A 193 1.53 8.18 -17.90
CA THR A 193 2.47 7.71 -18.93
C THR A 193 3.60 6.88 -18.34
N ILE A 194 3.78 6.88 -17.01
CA ILE A 194 4.86 6.13 -16.35
C ILE A 194 4.30 5.43 -15.10
N MET A 195 4.62 4.16 -14.95
CA MET A 195 4.38 3.37 -13.75
C MET A 195 5.70 3.17 -12.99
N TYR A 196 5.68 3.40 -11.68
CA TYR A 196 6.83 3.15 -10.81
C TYR A 196 6.53 1.95 -9.91
N VAL A 197 7.48 1.03 -9.80
CA VAL A 197 7.37 -0.20 -9.02
C VAL A 197 8.51 -0.26 -8.03
N ILE A 198 8.22 -0.39 -6.74
CA ILE A 198 9.22 -0.66 -5.71
C ILE A 198 9.38 -2.17 -5.55
N GLY A 199 10.62 -2.67 -5.68
CA GLY A 199 10.93 -4.04 -5.28
C GLY A 199 11.08 -4.14 -3.76
N GLU A 200 10.21 -4.90 -3.09
CA GLU A 200 10.25 -5.10 -1.63
C GLU A 200 11.66 -5.51 -1.16
N LEU A 201 12.19 -6.57 -1.77
CA LEU A 201 13.44 -7.23 -1.38
C LEU A 201 14.70 -6.62 -2.01
N SER A 202 14.56 -5.90 -3.13
CA SER A 202 15.69 -5.23 -3.80
C SER A 202 15.84 -3.77 -3.38
N HIS A 203 14.81 -3.21 -2.75
CA HIS A 203 14.67 -1.82 -2.33
C HIS A 203 14.86 -0.82 -3.47
N THR A 204 14.68 -1.28 -4.71
CA THR A 204 14.97 -0.53 -5.92
C THR A 204 13.65 -0.13 -6.57
N VAL A 205 13.49 1.16 -6.87
CA VAL A 205 12.37 1.63 -7.69
C VAL A 205 12.73 1.44 -9.16
N VAL A 206 11.80 0.86 -9.92
CA VAL A 206 11.90 0.66 -11.37
C VAL A 206 10.78 1.44 -12.03
N ALA A 207 11.06 2.12 -13.15
CA ALA A 207 10.05 2.86 -13.92
C ALA A 207 9.73 2.15 -15.23
N PHE A 208 8.47 2.22 -15.67
CA PHE A 208 7.97 1.67 -16.93
C PHE A 208 7.24 2.75 -17.70
N ASP A 209 7.64 3.01 -18.95
CA ASP A 209 6.93 3.94 -19.84
C ASP A 209 5.73 3.24 -20.48
N LEU A 210 4.53 3.70 -20.15
CA LEU A 210 3.26 3.15 -20.62
C LEU A 210 2.72 3.85 -21.88
N SER A 211 3.44 4.84 -22.43
CA SER A 211 2.98 5.64 -23.58
C SER A 211 2.79 4.81 -24.87
N THR A 212 3.45 3.66 -24.99
CA THR A 212 3.38 2.80 -26.17
C THR A 212 2.50 1.57 -26.00
N VAL A 213 1.66 1.53 -24.95
CA VAL A 213 0.81 0.37 -24.63
C VAL A 213 -0.47 0.36 -25.49
N PRO A 214 -0.93 -0.81 -26.01
CA PRO A 214 -0.42 -2.15 -25.74
C PRO A 214 0.81 -2.53 -26.57
N ALA A 215 1.92 -2.83 -25.88
CA ALA A 215 3.10 -3.46 -26.45
C ALA A 215 3.21 -4.89 -25.91
N GLU A 216 3.73 -5.83 -26.70
CA GLU A 216 3.88 -7.25 -26.29
C GLU A 216 4.75 -7.40 -25.04
N ALA A 217 5.70 -6.49 -24.82
CA ALA A 217 6.47 -6.38 -23.59
C ALA A 217 6.91 -4.93 -23.36
N ILE A 218 6.66 -4.41 -22.15
CA ILE A 218 7.19 -3.12 -21.71
C ILE A 218 8.47 -3.38 -20.94
N GLN A 219 9.57 -2.77 -21.35
CA GLN A 219 10.84 -2.84 -20.62
C GLN A 219 10.94 -1.70 -19.60
N PRO A 220 11.65 -1.92 -18.48
CA PRO A 220 12.04 -0.85 -17.59
C PRO A 220 12.76 0.29 -18.34
N VAL A 221 12.58 1.52 -17.86
CA VAL A 221 13.36 2.68 -18.29
C VAL A 221 14.83 2.43 -17.91
N ASP A 222 15.69 2.41 -18.93
CA ASP A 222 17.11 2.13 -18.75
C ASP A 222 17.77 3.11 -17.76
N GLY A 223 18.57 2.58 -16.84
CA GLY A 223 19.25 3.33 -15.78
C GLY A 223 18.34 3.85 -14.64
N PHE A 224 17.03 3.61 -14.66
CA PHE A 224 16.14 3.99 -13.55
C PHE A 224 16.12 2.90 -12.48
N ALA A 225 17.04 3.00 -11.52
CA ALA A 225 17.17 2.03 -10.43
C ALA A 225 17.63 2.66 -9.10
N PRO A 226 16.97 3.72 -8.58
CA PRO A 226 17.29 4.23 -7.24
C PRO A 226 17.04 3.19 -6.14
N ASN A 227 18.04 2.93 -5.31
CA ASN A 227 17.90 2.17 -4.06
C ASN A 227 17.47 3.10 -2.93
N ILE A 228 16.37 2.77 -2.24
CA ILE A 228 15.73 3.64 -1.26
C ILE A 228 16.28 3.50 0.16
N ILE A 229 17.20 2.58 0.43
CA ILE A 229 17.73 2.36 1.77
C ILE A 229 18.61 3.56 2.18
N PRO A 230 18.44 4.11 3.40
CA PRO A 230 19.28 5.19 3.89
C PRO A 230 20.77 4.83 3.82
N HIS A 231 21.61 5.78 3.41
CA HIS A 231 23.08 5.58 3.34
C HIS A 231 23.72 5.26 4.71
N THR A 232 22.99 5.45 5.81
CA THR A 232 23.41 5.08 7.16
C THR A 232 23.39 3.55 7.39
N VAL A 233 22.63 2.81 6.59
CA VAL A 233 22.59 1.34 6.64
C VAL A 233 23.74 0.78 5.80
N LEU A 234 24.60 -0.04 6.42
CA LEU A 234 25.75 -0.62 5.73
C LEU A 234 25.29 -1.51 4.56
N PRO A 235 26.00 -1.53 3.42
CA PRO A 235 25.61 -2.31 2.24
C PRO A 235 25.33 -3.80 2.52
N ASN A 236 26.13 -4.43 3.39
CA ASN A 236 25.96 -5.83 3.78
C ASN A 236 24.83 -6.07 4.79
N HIS A 237 24.15 -5.01 5.24
CA HIS A 237 22.97 -5.08 6.11
C HIS A 237 21.68 -4.83 5.35
N GLN A 238 21.74 -4.28 4.14
CA GLN A 238 20.56 -3.86 3.41
C GLN A 238 19.61 -5.03 3.10
N SER A 239 20.12 -6.24 2.90
CA SER A 239 19.28 -7.43 2.68
C SER A 239 18.36 -7.79 3.86
N MET A 240 18.56 -7.17 5.04
CA MET A 240 17.68 -7.31 6.21
C MET A 240 16.59 -6.24 6.29
N MET A 241 16.65 -5.24 5.40
CA MET A 241 15.60 -4.25 5.22
C MET A 241 14.53 -4.81 4.29
N ASP A 242 13.34 -4.24 4.32
CA ASP A 242 12.35 -4.40 3.24
C ASP A 242 11.80 -3.02 2.83
N SER A 243 11.10 -2.97 1.71
CA SER A 243 10.29 -1.79 1.31
C SER A 243 8.81 -2.13 1.41
N ALA A 244 7.93 -1.12 1.47
CA ALA A 244 6.49 -1.38 1.50
C ALA A 244 5.70 -0.50 0.54
N GLU A 245 5.61 0.80 0.82
CA GLU A 245 4.70 1.70 0.12
C GLU A 245 5.46 2.59 -0.87
N ILE A 246 4.84 2.84 -2.02
CA ILE A 246 5.25 3.85 -2.99
C ILE A 246 4.06 4.76 -3.28
N CYS A 247 4.26 6.07 -3.19
CA CYS A 247 3.22 7.04 -3.46
C CYS A 247 3.71 8.15 -4.39
N LEU A 248 2.87 8.47 -5.37
CA LEU A 248 2.94 9.73 -6.11
C LEU A 248 2.23 10.83 -5.31
N HIS A 249 2.71 12.07 -5.42
CA HIS A 249 1.97 13.19 -4.86
C HIS A 249 0.76 13.51 -5.74
N PRO A 250 -0.46 13.72 -5.17
CA PRO A 250 -1.68 13.86 -5.97
C PRO A 250 -1.74 15.15 -6.82
N THR A 251 -0.97 16.18 -6.44
CA THR A 251 -1.04 17.50 -7.09
C THR A 251 0.33 18.11 -7.45
N ILE A 252 1.43 17.50 -7.04
CA ILE A 252 2.79 17.98 -7.29
C ILE A 252 3.44 16.92 -8.17
N PRO A 253 3.79 17.23 -9.42
CA PRO A 253 4.34 16.24 -10.32
C PRO A 253 5.79 15.89 -9.96
N ASN A 254 6.29 14.79 -10.52
CA ASN A 254 7.71 14.45 -10.51
C ASN A 254 8.33 14.25 -9.12
N ILE A 255 7.56 13.69 -8.19
CA ILE A 255 8.02 13.31 -6.86
C ILE A 255 7.43 11.96 -6.44
N LEU A 256 8.27 11.11 -5.85
CA LEU A 256 7.88 9.84 -5.22
C LEU A 256 8.22 9.86 -3.74
N TYR A 257 7.37 9.23 -2.95
CA TYR A 257 7.63 8.89 -1.55
C TYR A 257 7.63 7.37 -1.42
N VAL A 258 8.69 6.80 -0.86
CA VAL A 258 8.85 5.35 -0.78
C VAL A 258 9.30 4.94 0.62
N SER A 259 8.54 4.07 1.29
CA SER A 259 8.89 3.62 2.63
C SER A 259 9.88 2.45 2.61
N ASN A 260 10.88 2.51 3.50
CA ASN A 260 11.65 1.34 3.92
C ASN A 260 11.22 0.92 5.33
N ARG A 261 11.56 -0.31 5.70
CA ARG A 261 11.23 -0.88 7.00
C ARG A 261 12.30 -1.84 7.51
N TRP A 262 12.27 -2.08 8.83
CA TRP A 262 13.10 -3.04 9.58
C TRP A 262 14.51 -2.60 9.97
N GLU A 263 14.84 -1.31 9.92
CA GLU A 263 16.21 -0.84 10.24
C GLU A 263 16.61 -1.20 11.68
N ARG A 264 15.65 -1.11 12.60
CA ARG A 264 15.87 -1.41 14.02
C ARG A 264 16.02 -2.91 14.31
N HIS A 265 15.56 -3.76 13.39
CA HIS A 265 15.49 -5.20 13.58
C HIS A 265 16.60 -5.96 12.85
N ILE A 266 17.55 -5.27 12.20
CA ILE A 266 18.65 -5.90 11.46
C ILE A 266 19.39 -6.96 12.29
N ALA A 267 19.73 -6.66 13.54
CA ALA A 267 20.43 -7.59 14.43
C ALA A 267 19.56 -8.80 14.84
N GLU A 268 18.25 -8.61 14.93
CA GLU A 268 17.30 -9.67 15.29
C GLU A 268 17.05 -10.61 14.11
N ARG A 269 16.96 -10.03 12.90
CA ARG A 269 16.75 -10.76 11.64
C ARG A 269 17.97 -11.57 11.20
N GLU A 270 19.18 -11.08 11.45
CA GLU A 270 20.41 -11.85 11.25
C GLU A 270 21.38 -11.70 12.44
N PRO A 271 21.22 -12.53 13.49
CA PRO A 271 22.05 -12.46 14.70
C PRO A 271 23.54 -12.70 14.47
N ARG A 272 23.94 -13.28 13.33
CA ARG A 272 25.36 -13.50 12.99
C ARG A 272 25.98 -12.30 12.28
N LEU A 273 25.18 -11.30 11.92
CA LEU A 273 25.65 -10.12 11.22
C LEU A 273 26.57 -9.30 12.11
N LYS A 274 27.75 -8.97 11.58
CA LYS A 274 28.74 -8.16 12.29
C LYS A 274 28.53 -6.68 12.01
N ASN A 275 29.01 -5.86 12.93
CA ASN A 275 29.04 -4.39 12.82
C ASN A 275 27.65 -3.73 12.76
N VAL A 276 26.59 -4.40 13.24
CA VAL A 276 25.28 -3.75 13.40
C VAL A 276 25.42 -2.64 14.45
N PRO A 277 24.99 -1.39 14.16
CA PRO A 277 25.06 -0.29 15.11
C PRO A 277 24.33 -0.62 16.42
N LYS A 278 24.92 -0.21 17.56
CA LYS A 278 24.25 -0.34 18.87
C LYS A 278 23.22 0.75 19.10
N GLU A 279 23.52 1.95 18.59
CA GLU A 279 22.60 3.08 18.59
C GLU A 279 21.80 3.01 17.30
N LEU A 280 20.52 2.65 17.43
CA LEU A 280 19.58 2.53 16.32
C LEU A 280 18.81 3.83 16.15
N PRO A 281 18.35 4.15 14.92
CA PRO A 281 17.47 5.29 14.71
C PRO A 281 16.16 5.12 15.49
N PRO A 282 15.41 6.21 15.74
CA PRO A 282 14.15 6.14 16.48
C PRO A 282 13.07 5.31 15.77
N GLY A 283 13.10 5.25 14.44
CA GLY A 283 12.20 4.48 13.59
C GLY A 283 12.75 4.37 12.17
N ASP A 284 11.93 3.91 11.23
CA ASP A 284 12.33 3.76 9.83
C ASP A 284 12.28 5.08 9.06
N ALA A 285 12.69 5.06 7.78
CA ALA A 285 12.72 6.25 6.94
C ALA A 285 11.80 6.14 5.72
N VAL A 286 11.45 7.29 5.17
CA VAL A 286 10.83 7.42 3.84
C VAL A 286 11.81 8.10 2.90
N ALA A 287 12.07 7.49 1.75
CA ALA A 287 12.82 8.10 0.67
C ALA A 287 11.92 9.06 -0.11
N ILE A 288 12.39 10.29 -0.29
CA ILE A 288 11.80 11.31 -1.17
C ILE A 288 12.66 11.38 -2.42
N ILE A 289 12.09 11.02 -3.56
CA ILE A 289 12.78 10.97 -4.86
C ILE A 289 12.21 12.07 -5.75
N LEU A 290 13.05 13.04 -6.09
CA LEU A 290 12.73 14.05 -7.10
C LEU A 290 13.10 13.54 -8.48
N LEU A 291 12.17 13.65 -9.41
CA LEU A 291 12.29 13.14 -10.77
C LEU A 291 12.51 14.27 -11.77
N SER A 292 13.09 13.93 -12.92
CA SER A 292 13.15 14.83 -14.07
C SER A 292 11.75 15.21 -14.54
N SER A 293 11.65 16.27 -15.34
CA SER A 293 10.36 16.77 -15.86
C SER A 293 9.57 15.75 -16.67
N ASP A 294 10.25 14.76 -17.26
CA ASP A 294 9.64 13.65 -18.00
C ASP A 294 9.42 12.39 -17.14
N GLY A 295 9.78 12.42 -15.86
CA GLY A 295 9.68 11.30 -14.91
C GLY A 295 10.69 10.17 -15.12
N LYS A 296 11.56 10.24 -16.13
CA LYS A 296 12.41 9.11 -16.58
C LYS A 296 13.79 9.07 -15.94
N LYS A 297 14.12 10.02 -15.06
CA LYS A 297 15.40 10.09 -14.35
C LYS A 297 15.20 10.57 -12.93
N VAL A 298 16.09 10.16 -12.04
CA VAL A 298 16.19 10.69 -10.68
C VAL A 298 17.06 11.94 -10.70
N GLU A 299 16.50 13.09 -10.29
CA GLU A 299 17.26 14.32 -10.09
C GLU A 299 18.00 14.31 -8.75
N SER A 300 17.31 13.89 -7.69
CA SER A 300 17.89 13.76 -6.36
C SER A 300 17.04 12.86 -5.47
N MET A 301 17.65 12.37 -4.40
CA MET A 301 16.98 11.61 -3.36
C MET A 301 17.45 12.09 -1.99
N LYS A 302 16.52 12.12 -1.04
CA LYS A 302 16.83 12.29 0.39
C LYS A 302 15.89 11.42 1.22
N HIS A 303 16.18 11.33 2.51
CA HIS A 303 15.38 10.55 3.45
C HIS A 303 14.77 11.44 4.52
N VAL A 304 13.55 11.12 4.92
CA VAL A 304 12.90 11.64 6.13
C VAL A 304 12.88 10.53 7.15
N ARG A 305 13.46 10.78 8.32
CA ARG A 305 13.43 9.83 9.43
C ARG A 305 12.11 9.98 10.18
N CYS A 306 11.43 8.85 10.38
CA CYS A 306 10.22 8.76 11.19
C CYS A 306 10.53 8.12 12.56
N ASN A 307 9.59 8.20 13.49
CA ASN A 307 9.69 7.55 14.79
C ASN A 307 8.81 6.30 14.92
N VAL A 308 8.15 5.90 13.83
CA VAL A 308 7.38 4.64 13.75
C VAL A 308 8.27 3.47 13.34
N ASP A 309 7.96 2.30 13.88
CA ASP A 309 8.77 1.08 13.74
C ASP A 309 8.11 0.11 12.77
N VAL A 310 8.83 -0.29 11.72
CA VAL A 310 8.36 -1.12 10.61
C VAL A 310 7.23 -0.44 9.83
N ILE A 311 7.59 0.55 9.00
CA ILE A 311 6.62 1.31 8.17
C ILE A 311 6.03 0.41 7.07
N ARG A 312 4.95 -0.30 7.42
CA ARG A 312 4.18 -1.13 6.49
C ARG A 312 3.12 -0.32 5.73
N GLY A 313 2.61 0.76 6.32
CA GLY A 313 1.55 1.58 5.75
C GLY A 313 1.91 3.07 5.72
N MET A 314 1.59 3.72 4.60
CA MET A 314 1.82 5.14 4.35
C MET A 314 0.75 5.65 3.38
N ARG A 315 0.12 6.80 3.67
CA ARG A 315 -0.94 7.33 2.82
C ARG A 315 -0.96 8.86 2.77
N LEU A 316 -0.96 9.41 1.56
CA LEU A 316 -1.21 10.83 1.36
C LEU A 316 -2.69 11.16 1.50
N SER A 317 -2.96 12.31 2.09
CA SER A 317 -4.29 12.92 2.05
C SER A 317 -4.64 13.36 0.63
N LYS A 318 -5.93 13.39 0.31
CA LYS A 318 -6.43 13.69 -1.04
C LYS A 318 -5.97 15.05 -1.59
N ASP A 319 -5.78 16.04 -0.72
CA ASP A 319 -5.27 17.36 -1.11
C ASP A 319 -3.73 17.45 -1.16
N GLY A 320 -3.03 16.35 -0.87
CA GLY A 320 -1.58 16.24 -0.87
C GLY A 320 -0.87 16.94 0.29
N LYS A 321 -1.60 17.63 1.17
CA LYS A 321 -0.95 18.47 2.21
C LYS A 321 -0.33 17.67 3.34
N TYR A 322 -0.82 16.46 3.56
CA TYR A 322 -0.39 15.59 4.65
C TYR A 322 -0.14 14.17 4.15
N VAL A 323 0.75 13.48 4.84
CA VAL A 323 0.98 12.04 4.75
C VAL A 323 0.94 11.44 6.15
N VAL A 324 0.25 10.31 6.27
CA VAL A 324 0.28 9.48 7.48
C VAL A 324 1.24 8.32 7.26
N VAL A 325 2.02 7.97 8.29
CA VAL A 325 2.84 6.75 8.36
C VAL A 325 2.51 6.00 9.64
N VAL A 326 2.52 4.67 9.59
CA VAL A 326 2.15 3.80 10.72
C VAL A 326 3.22 2.75 11.00
N GLY A 327 3.40 2.41 12.27
CA GLY A 327 4.35 1.39 12.71
C GLY A 327 3.70 0.03 12.93
N GLN A 328 4.21 -1.00 12.26
CA GLN A 328 3.72 -2.37 12.43
C GLN A 328 4.18 -2.97 13.76
N GLU A 329 5.47 -2.95 14.07
CA GLU A 329 6.00 -3.68 15.26
C GLU A 329 5.97 -2.83 16.53
N GLY A 330 6.18 -1.52 16.40
CA GLY A 330 6.16 -0.58 17.53
C GLY A 330 4.80 0.03 17.81
N GLY A 331 3.81 -0.20 16.93
CA GLY A 331 2.57 0.55 16.91
C GLY A 331 2.78 2.01 16.51
N GLY A 332 1.82 2.85 16.90
CA GLY A 332 1.89 4.29 16.69
C GLY A 332 1.67 4.79 15.26
N VAL A 333 1.43 6.10 15.17
CA VAL A 333 1.08 6.83 13.95
C VAL A 333 1.74 8.20 13.98
N GLU A 334 2.28 8.64 12.84
CA GLU A 334 2.73 10.02 12.64
C GLU A 334 2.08 10.63 11.39
N ILE A 335 1.77 11.93 11.48
CA ILE A 335 1.33 12.75 10.36
C ILE A 335 2.40 13.79 10.08
N TYR A 336 2.86 13.83 8.84
CA TYR A 336 3.77 14.86 8.33
C TYR A 336 3.01 15.79 7.39
N GLY A 337 3.30 17.09 7.50
CA GLY A 337 2.91 18.09 6.52
C GLY A 337 3.92 18.09 5.37
N ILE A 338 3.41 18.08 4.15
CA ILE A 338 4.20 18.13 2.92
C ILE A 338 4.32 19.59 2.49
N ASN A 339 5.55 20.11 2.48
CA ASN A 339 5.90 21.48 2.18
C ASN A 339 7.00 21.55 1.11
N GLY A 340 7.39 22.79 0.75
CA GLY A 340 8.35 23.06 -0.32
C GLY A 340 7.68 23.05 -1.69
N GLU A 341 8.21 23.84 -2.63
CA GLU A 341 7.62 23.96 -3.98
C GLU A 341 7.59 22.63 -4.74
N LYS A 342 8.56 21.74 -4.45
CA LYS A 342 8.63 20.40 -5.03
C LYS A 342 8.00 19.31 -4.16
N GLY A 343 7.38 19.64 -3.02
CA GLY A 343 6.80 18.67 -2.08
C GLY A 343 7.83 17.86 -1.28
N ASP A 344 9.09 18.29 -1.28
CA ASP A 344 10.21 17.51 -0.77
C ASP A 344 10.54 17.81 0.70
N VAL A 345 9.78 18.65 1.39
CA VAL A 345 10.03 19.03 2.79
C VAL A 345 8.90 18.49 3.67
N TRP A 346 9.18 17.42 4.41
CA TRP A 346 8.25 16.90 5.40
C TRP A 346 8.51 17.53 6.77
N THR A 347 7.45 17.88 7.47
CA THR A 347 7.51 18.40 8.84
C THR A 347 6.55 17.59 9.70
N LEU A 348 7.03 17.00 10.79
CA LEU A 348 6.16 16.29 11.72
C LEU A 348 5.11 17.28 12.26
N VAL A 349 3.84 16.92 12.10
CA VAL A 349 2.70 17.75 12.55
C VAL A 349 2.11 17.16 13.81
N ALA A 350 1.80 15.86 13.80
CA ALA A 350 1.20 15.17 14.94
C ALA A 350 1.76 13.74 15.02
N GLY A 351 1.81 13.19 16.22
CA GLY A 351 2.14 11.80 16.47
C GLY A 351 1.31 11.25 17.63
N LEU A 352 0.99 9.97 17.58
CA LEU A 352 0.30 9.26 18.65
C LEU A 352 0.85 7.85 18.75
N ASN A 353 1.29 7.48 19.95
CA ASN A 353 1.80 6.13 20.24
C ASN A 353 1.03 5.47 21.39
N GLU A 354 0.66 6.25 22.41
CA GLU A 354 -0.11 5.73 23.55
C GLU A 354 -1.48 5.23 23.10
N GLY A 355 -1.83 4.01 23.52
CA GLY A 355 -3.09 3.35 23.14
C GLY A 355 -3.13 2.75 21.73
N LEU A 356 -2.01 2.78 20.99
CA LEU A 356 -1.87 2.18 19.67
C LEU A 356 -0.83 1.06 19.69
N GLU A 357 -1.31 -0.16 19.96
CA GLU A 357 -0.48 -1.37 19.98
C GLU A 357 0.08 -1.74 18.58
N ALA A 358 0.97 -2.72 18.56
CA ALA A 358 1.53 -3.30 17.35
C ALA A 358 0.45 -3.92 16.42
N GLY A 359 0.87 -4.30 15.22
CA GLY A 359 0.03 -4.88 14.17
C GLY A 359 -0.59 -3.85 13.23
N ILE A 360 -0.23 -2.57 13.29
CA ILE A 360 -0.80 -1.56 12.37
C ILE A 360 -0.12 -1.69 11.01
N LYS A 361 -0.85 -2.22 10.03
CA LYS A 361 -0.35 -2.44 8.66
C LYS A 361 -0.79 -1.35 7.70
N HIS A 362 -1.91 -0.68 7.97
CA HIS A 362 -2.53 0.25 7.02
C HIS A 362 -3.24 1.42 7.68
N ALA A 363 -3.33 2.54 6.96
CA ALA A 363 -4.09 3.72 7.34
C ALA A 363 -4.76 4.39 6.14
N VAL A 364 -6.01 4.82 6.33
CA VAL A 364 -6.77 5.60 5.34
C VAL A 364 -7.35 6.86 5.93
N TRP A 365 -7.41 7.91 5.11
CA TRP A 365 -8.14 9.14 5.41
C TRP A 365 -9.62 8.91 5.16
N LEU A 366 -10.46 9.28 6.13
CA LEU A 366 -11.92 9.22 6.04
C LEU A 366 -12.50 10.58 5.60
#